data_AF-A0A3D2BPV7-F1
#
_entry.id   AF-A0A3D2BPV7-F1
#
_cell.length_a   1.000
_cell.length_b   1.000
_cell.length_c   1.000
_cell.angle_alpha   90.00
_cell.angle_beta   90.00
_cell.angle_gamma   90.00
#
_symmetry.space_group_name_H-M   'P 1'
#
loop_
_entity.id
_entity.type
_entity.pdbx_description
1 polymer ?
#
loop_
_entity_poly.entity_id
_entity_poly.type
_entity_poly.pdbx_seq_one_letter_code
_entity_poly.pdbx_strand_id
1 'polypeptide(L)'
;MAGAEPYVFTSARPQPGSKPKKPDAFTIDIHCHVHIPEAAEIAEPHFKPEMEPAILFANEMTREVNMQQNVDRMPHLTTVDHRLIDLDAMGIDLQTIIPPPFQAYYWLPPEICMQASEIVNNGLAE
;
A
#
# COMPACT_ATOMS: atom_id res chain seq x y z
N MET A 1 -17.07 8.67 13.60
CA MET A 1 -15.84 7.90 13.86
C MET A 1 -16.26 6.44 13.95
N ALA A 2 -16.32 5.73 12.83
CA ALA A 2 -16.45 4.27 12.88
C ALA A 2 -15.13 3.73 13.42
N GLY A 3 -15.16 2.87 14.43
CA GLY A 3 -13.95 2.34 15.05
C GLY A 3 -13.08 1.64 14.02
N ALA A 4 -11.82 2.04 13.92
CA ALA A 4 -10.83 1.34 13.12
C ALA A 4 -10.64 -0.06 13.72
N GLU A 5 -10.94 -1.09 12.94
CA GLU A 5 -10.69 -2.49 13.32
C GLU A 5 -9.28 -2.88 12.84
N PRO A 6 -8.53 -3.70 13.60
CA PRO A 6 -7.21 -4.17 13.19
C PRO A 6 -7.26 -4.89 11.84
N TYR A 7 -6.16 -4.86 11.08
CA TYR A 7 -6.07 -5.57 9.81
C TYR A 7 -6.48 -7.05 9.97
N VAL A 8 -7.54 -7.45 9.24
CA VAL A 8 -7.83 -8.86 9.03
C VAL A 8 -7.04 -9.36 7.82
N PHE A 9 -6.30 -10.45 8.05
CA PHE A 9 -5.29 -11.02 7.17
C PHE A 9 -5.78 -11.21 5.72
N THR A 10 -4.89 -10.96 4.75
CA THR A 10 -5.15 -11.26 3.34
C THR A 10 -5.40 -12.75 3.15
N SER A 11 -6.01 -13.09 2.00
CA SER A 11 -6.29 -14.45 1.53
C SER A 11 -5.13 -15.47 1.56
N ALA A 12 -3.91 -15.06 1.93
CA ALA A 12 -2.69 -15.85 1.77
C ALA A 12 -2.10 -16.47 3.05
N ARG A 13 -2.50 -16.12 4.30
CA ARG A 13 -1.86 -16.70 5.50
C ARG A 13 -2.79 -16.96 6.70
N PRO A 14 -2.71 -18.13 7.36
CA PRO A 14 -3.41 -18.39 8.62
C PRO A 14 -2.79 -17.64 9.81
N GLN A 15 -3.63 -17.38 10.81
CA GLN A 15 -3.28 -16.72 12.08
C GLN A 15 -2.25 -17.51 12.88
N PRO A 16 -1.22 -16.87 13.46
CA PRO A 16 -0.53 -17.42 14.62
C PRO A 16 -1.53 -17.61 15.77
N GLY A 17 -1.55 -18.78 16.41
CA GLY A 17 -2.50 -19.08 17.50
C GLY A 17 -2.32 -18.24 18.79
N SER A 18 -1.36 -17.33 18.82
CA SER A 18 -1.06 -16.45 19.95
C SER A 18 -0.61 -15.08 19.47
N LYS A 19 -0.95 -14.02 20.22
CA LYS A 19 -0.44 -12.67 19.96
C LYS A 19 1.10 -12.71 19.97
N PRO A 20 1.79 -12.23 18.91
CA PRO A 20 3.24 -12.20 18.89
C PRO A 20 3.75 -11.33 20.04
N LYS A 21 4.78 -11.81 20.75
CA LYS A 21 5.45 -11.01 21.77
C LYS A 21 6.38 -10.03 21.07
N LYS A 22 6.23 -8.73 21.36
CA LYS A 22 7.17 -7.71 20.88
C LYS A 22 8.59 -8.07 21.33
N PRO A 23 9.60 -8.02 20.44
CA PRO A 23 11.00 -8.19 20.83
C PRO A 23 11.42 -7.16 21.88
N ASP A 24 12.37 -7.51 22.76
CA ASP A 24 12.96 -6.55 23.72
C ASP A 24 13.96 -5.58 23.06
N ALA A 25 13.89 -5.44 21.73
CA ALA A 25 14.76 -4.60 20.91
C ALA A 25 13.92 -3.60 20.11
N PHE A 26 14.49 -2.41 19.87
CA PHE A 26 13.87 -1.40 19.00
C PHE A 26 13.77 -1.95 17.57
N THR A 27 12.55 -2.14 17.09
CA THR A 27 12.25 -2.84 15.83
C THR A 27 11.90 -1.83 14.74
N ILE A 28 12.70 -1.83 13.67
CA ILE A 28 12.51 -0.93 12.51
C ILE A 28 12.05 -1.75 11.32
N ASP A 29 10.92 -1.37 10.74
CA ASP A 29 10.49 -1.85 9.41
C ASP A 29 10.94 -0.86 8.33
N ILE A 30 11.72 -1.36 7.37
CA ILE A 30 12.28 -0.55 6.29
C ILE A 30 11.56 -0.73 4.94
N HIS A 31 10.50 -1.54 4.89
CA HIS A 31 9.78 -1.83 3.65
C HIS A 31 8.27 -1.77 3.87
N CYS A 32 7.72 -0.56 3.72
CA CYS A 32 6.27 -0.39 3.71
C CYS A 32 5.80 0.62 2.67
N HIS A 33 4.61 0.36 2.11
CA HIS A 33 4.01 1.20 1.08
C HIS A 33 2.86 2.06 1.64
N VAL A 34 2.74 3.29 1.15
CA VAL A 34 1.62 4.21 1.40
C VAL A 34 1.10 4.69 0.06
N HIS A 35 -0.20 4.55 -0.17
CA HIS A 35 -0.87 4.99 -1.40
C HIS A 35 -1.31 6.45 -1.26
N ILE A 36 -1.02 7.28 -2.27
CA ILE A 36 -1.38 8.70 -2.34
C ILE A 36 -2.53 8.88 -3.35
N PRO A 37 -3.80 8.99 -2.91
CA PRO A 37 -4.96 9.03 -3.82
C PRO A 37 -4.89 10.16 -4.86
N GLU A 38 -4.41 11.33 -4.47
CA GLU A 38 -4.31 12.52 -5.30
C GLU A 38 -3.38 12.28 -6.50
N ALA A 39 -2.31 11.51 -6.30
CA ALA A 39 -1.42 11.14 -7.39
C ALA A 39 -2.06 10.13 -8.35
N ALA A 40 -2.97 9.27 -7.85
CA ALA A 40 -3.71 8.32 -8.69
C ALA A 40 -4.71 9.04 -9.59
N GLU A 41 -5.37 10.09 -9.10
CA GLU A 41 -6.32 10.92 -9.88
C GLU A 41 -5.66 11.56 -11.11
N ILE A 42 -4.39 11.98 -11.00
CA ILE A 42 -3.62 12.52 -12.13
C ILE A 42 -3.25 11.43 -13.14
N ALA A 43 -2.95 10.23 -12.67
CA ALA A 43 -2.43 9.15 -13.50
C ALA A 43 -3.55 8.37 -14.24
N GLU A 44 -4.70 8.15 -13.59
CA GLU A 44 -5.79 7.29 -14.05
C GLU A 44 -6.26 7.59 -15.49
N PRO A 45 -6.45 8.87 -15.92
CA PRO A 45 -6.89 9.17 -17.29
C PRO A 45 -5.93 8.71 -18.39
N HIS A 46 -4.66 8.45 -18.04
CA HIS A 46 -3.61 8.02 -18.96
C HIS A 46 -3.36 6.51 -18.91
N PHE A 47 -3.94 5.81 -17.93
CA PHE A 47 -3.69 4.40 -17.72
C PHE A 47 -4.38 3.52 -18.77
N LYS A 48 -3.66 2.49 -19.22
CA LYS A 48 -4.23 1.37 -19.96
C LYS A 48 -3.72 0.05 -19.38
N PRO A 49 -4.56 -0.99 -19.24
CA PRO A 49 -4.14 -2.27 -18.66
C PRO A 49 -2.88 -2.88 -19.32
N GLU A 50 -2.65 -2.62 -20.60
CA GLU A 50 -1.51 -3.13 -21.35
C GLU A 50 -0.18 -2.44 -21.01
N MET A 51 -0.22 -1.31 -20.31
CA MET A 51 0.98 -0.57 -19.88
C MET A 51 1.62 -1.16 -18.63
N GLU A 52 0.90 -2.02 -17.90
CA GLU A 52 1.37 -2.61 -16.64
C GLU A 52 1.53 -4.13 -16.80
N PRO A 53 2.77 -4.66 -16.88
CA PRO A 53 3.02 -6.08 -17.04
C PRO A 53 2.33 -6.97 -16.00
N ALA A 54 2.22 -6.51 -14.75
CA ALA A 54 1.54 -7.25 -13.68
C ALA A 54 0.04 -7.40 -13.91
N ILE A 55 -0.58 -6.55 -14.75
CA ILE A 55 -1.98 -6.60 -15.13
C ILE A 55 -2.15 -7.31 -16.49
N LEU A 56 -1.30 -6.96 -17.47
CA LEU A 56 -1.34 -7.50 -18.82
C LEU A 56 -1.18 -9.02 -18.85
N PHE A 57 -0.18 -9.55 -18.14
CA PHE A 57 0.16 -10.97 -18.17
C PHE A 57 -0.49 -11.80 -17.05
N ALA A 58 -1.31 -11.18 -16.19
CA ALA A 58 -2.04 -11.90 -15.16
C ALA A 58 -3.07 -12.86 -15.77
N ASN A 59 -3.20 -14.06 -15.20
CA ASN A 59 -4.34 -14.94 -15.50
C ASN A 59 -5.58 -14.49 -14.69
N GLU A 60 -6.73 -15.11 -14.96
CA GLU A 60 -8.01 -14.78 -14.30
C GLU A 60 -7.92 -14.91 -12.77
N MET A 61 -7.43 -16.04 -12.27
CA MET A 61 -7.26 -16.28 -10.83
C MET A 61 -6.41 -15.18 -10.15
N THR A 62 -5.28 -14.78 -10.76
CA THR A 62 -4.41 -13.73 -10.23
C THR A 62 -5.12 -12.38 -10.22
N ARG A 63 -5.92 -12.07 -11.25
CA ARG A 63 -6.71 -10.82 -11.29
C ARG A 63 -7.72 -10.78 -10.16
N GLU A 64 -8.49 -11.85 -9.97
CA GLU A 64 -9.48 -11.96 -8.90
C GLU A 64 -8.85 -11.77 -7.52
N VAL A 65 -7.74 -12.48 -7.24
CA VAL A 65 -7.03 -12.36 -5.97
C VAL A 65 -6.48 -10.96 -5.77
N ASN A 66 -5.87 -10.34 -6.78
CA ASN A 66 -5.32 -8.99 -6.68
C ASN A 66 -6.42 -7.95 -6.43
N MET A 67 -7.58 -8.08 -7.08
CA MET A 67 -8.74 -7.21 -6.85
C MET A 67 -9.20 -7.31 -5.39
N GLN A 68 -9.37 -8.52 -4.86
CA GLN A 68 -9.77 -8.70 -3.47
C GLN A 68 -8.72 -8.15 -2.50
N GLN A 69 -7.43 -8.46 -2.72
CA GLN A 69 -6.36 -7.94 -1.87
C GLN A 69 -6.23 -6.41 -1.93
N ASN A 70 -6.64 -5.77 -3.02
CA ASN A 70 -6.65 -4.31 -3.10
C ASN A 70 -7.75 -3.74 -2.20
N VAL A 71 -8.95 -4.34 -2.22
CA VAL A 71 -10.05 -3.98 -1.31
C VAL A 71 -9.62 -4.15 0.14
N ASP A 72 -9.02 -5.29 0.48
CA ASP A 72 -8.62 -5.62 1.85
C ASP A 72 -7.53 -4.67 2.39
N ARG A 73 -6.58 -4.27 1.54
CA ARG A 73 -5.42 -3.47 1.95
C ARG A 73 -5.62 -1.97 1.88
N MET A 74 -6.52 -1.47 1.03
CA MET A 74 -6.62 -0.03 0.77
C MET A 74 -6.76 0.82 2.05
N PRO A 75 -7.57 0.45 3.06
CA PRO A 75 -7.66 1.23 4.30
C PRO A 75 -6.32 1.38 5.04
N HIS A 76 -5.45 0.37 4.95
CA HIS A 76 -4.13 0.33 5.59
C HIS A 76 -3.04 1.04 4.76
N LEU A 77 -3.30 1.22 3.46
CA LEU A 77 -2.41 1.93 2.55
C LEU A 77 -2.65 3.44 2.55
N THR A 78 -3.85 3.91 2.90
CA THR A 78 -4.23 5.33 2.79
C THR A 78 -4.45 6.04 4.13
N THR A 79 -4.49 5.33 5.26
CA THR A 79 -4.75 5.96 6.57
C THR A 79 -3.66 5.65 7.59
N VAL A 80 -3.25 6.67 8.34
CA VAL A 80 -2.24 6.55 9.41
C VAL A 80 -2.82 5.79 10.61
N ASP A 81 -4.09 5.98 10.94
CA ASP A 81 -4.71 5.37 12.13
C ASP A 81 -4.66 3.83 12.08
N HIS A 82 -5.10 3.22 10.97
CA HIS A 82 -5.02 1.76 10.81
C HIS A 82 -3.56 1.27 10.85
N ARG A 83 -2.64 2.03 10.25
CA ARG A 83 -1.21 1.69 10.27
C ARG A 83 -0.66 1.66 11.69
N LEU A 84 -0.91 2.68 12.50
CA LEU A 84 -0.42 2.73 13.88
C LEU A 84 -0.95 1.55 14.72
N ILE A 85 -2.23 1.19 14.55
CA ILE A 85 -2.83 0.00 15.19
C ILE A 85 -2.08 -1.27 14.78
N ASP A 86 -1.77 -1.42 13.48
CA ASP A 86 -1.06 -2.58 12.97
C ASP A 86 0.41 -2.62 13.44
N LEU A 87 1.11 -1.47 13.51
CA LEU A 87 2.47 -1.38 14.04
C LEU A 87 2.53 -1.83 15.51
N ASP A 88 1.58 -1.37 16.33
CA ASP A 88 1.46 -1.78 17.74
C ASP A 88 1.18 -3.27 17.88
N ALA A 89 0.31 -3.82 17.03
CA ALA A 89 -0.02 -5.24 17.03
C ALA A 89 1.18 -6.12 16.59
N MET A 90 2.01 -5.62 15.66
CA MET A 90 3.19 -6.29 15.14
C MET A 90 4.45 -6.07 16.00
N GLY A 91 4.43 -5.08 16.90
CA GLY A 91 5.58 -4.73 17.73
C GLY A 91 6.67 -3.96 16.99
N ILE A 92 6.29 -3.15 15.99
CA ILE A 92 7.20 -2.29 15.21
C ILE A 92 7.25 -0.90 15.86
N ASP A 93 8.45 -0.40 16.13
CA ASP A 93 8.67 0.90 16.79
C ASP A 93 8.76 2.07 15.80
N LEU A 94 9.31 1.80 14.61
CA LEU A 94 9.46 2.78 13.54
C LEU A 94 9.30 2.08 12.20
N GLN A 95 8.58 2.73 11.28
CA GLN A 95 8.42 2.23 9.93
C GLN A 95 8.81 3.32 8.93
N THR A 96 9.68 3.00 7.98
CA THR A 96 9.90 3.86 6.82
C THR A 96 8.84 3.57 5.77
N ILE A 97 8.34 4.62 5.13
CA ILE A 97 7.30 4.53 4.11
C ILE A 97 7.82 4.97 2.75
N ILE A 98 7.30 4.33 1.71
CA ILE A 98 7.60 4.60 0.30
C ILE A 98 6.30 4.50 -0.52
N PRO A 99 6.21 5.03 -1.75
CA PRO A 99 5.03 4.80 -2.57
C PRO A 99 4.92 3.33 -3.00
N PRO A 100 3.71 2.81 -3.26
CA PRO A 100 3.55 1.50 -3.89
C PRO A 100 4.15 1.50 -5.31
N PRO A 101 4.60 0.34 -5.82
CA PRO A 101 5.21 0.25 -7.15
C PRO A 101 4.37 0.85 -8.27
N PHE A 102 3.04 0.74 -8.20
CA PHE A 102 2.12 1.30 -9.20
C PHE A 102 2.13 2.84 -9.26
N GLN A 103 2.63 3.52 -8.22
CA GLN A 103 2.77 4.98 -8.16
C GLN A 103 4.16 5.48 -8.58
N ALA A 104 5.02 4.60 -9.10
CA ALA A 104 6.25 5.02 -9.80
C ALA A 104 5.96 5.61 -11.19
N TYR A 105 4.80 5.30 -11.76
CA TYR A 105 4.25 5.89 -12.99
C TYR A 105 5.19 5.98 -14.21
N TYR A 106 6.07 5.00 -14.39
CA TYR A 106 7.01 4.99 -15.52
C TYR A 106 6.36 4.96 -16.91
N TRP A 107 5.06 4.70 -16.99
CA TRP A 107 4.26 4.69 -18.23
C TRP A 107 3.61 6.05 -18.55
N LEU A 108 3.67 7.04 -17.66
CA LEU A 108 3.12 8.36 -17.91
C LEU A 108 4.00 9.18 -18.86
N PRO A 109 3.41 10.12 -19.64
CA PRO A 109 4.19 11.16 -20.32
C PRO A 109 5.06 11.93 -19.31
N PRO A 110 6.29 12.34 -19.68
CA PRO A 110 7.26 12.89 -18.72
C PRO A 110 6.75 14.04 -17.86
N GLU A 111 6.01 14.98 -18.45
CA GLU A 111 5.50 16.17 -17.78
C GLU A 111 4.46 15.81 -16.70
N ILE A 112 3.60 14.84 -17.01
CA ILE A 112 2.57 14.35 -16.08
C ILE A 112 3.23 13.49 -15.00
N CYS A 113 4.24 12.68 -15.35
CA CYS A 113 5.00 11.86 -14.42
C CYS A 113 5.72 12.73 -13.36
N MET A 114 6.31 13.85 -13.78
CA MET A 114 6.95 14.80 -12.87
C MET A 114 5.97 15.38 -11.87
N GLN A 115 4.80 15.83 -12.34
CA GLN A 115 3.73 16.34 -11.47
C GLN A 115 3.23 15.27 -10.49
N ALA A 116 2.93 14.07 -10.98
CA ALA A 116 2.47 12.97 -10.15
C ALA A 116 3.51 12.56 -9.09
N SER A 117 4.80 12.55 -9.46
CA SER A 117 5.91 12.24 -8.56
C SER A 117 6.08 13.29 -7.46
N GLU A 118 5.89 14.58 -7.78
CA GLU A 118 5.89 15.66 -6.78
C GLU A 118 4.73 15.48 -5.78
N ILE A 119 3.52 15.18 -6.26
CA ILE A 119 2.36 14.91 -5.41
C ILE A 119 2.62 13.70 -4.51
N VAL A 120 3.19 12.61 -5.04
CA VAL A 120 3.56 11.43 -4.25
C VAL A 120 4.53 11.81 -3.13
N ASN A 121 5.60 12.53 -3.45
CA ASN A 121 6.64 12.86 -2.47
C ASN A 121 6.12 13.84 -1.39
N ASN A 122 5.30 14.81 -1.79
CA ASN A 122 4.68 15.74 -0.84
C ASN A 122 3.67 15.01 0.06
N GLY A 123 2.80 14.15 -0.51
CA GLY A 123 1.83 13.38 0.26
C GLY A 123 2.46 12.36 1.23
N LEU A 124 3.67 11.87 0.93
CA LEU A 124 4.43 11.04 1.88
C LEU A 124 5.07 11.84 3.02
N ALA A 125 5.26 13.14 2.84
CA ALA A 125 5.93 14.02 3.81
C ALA A 125 4.97 14.71 4.78
N GLU A 126 3.67 14.76 4.48
CA GLU A 126 2.59 15.29 5.32
C GLU A 126 2.23 14.37 6.50
#